data_AF-A0A136KZS7-F1
#
_entry.id   AF-A0A136KZS7-F1
#
_cell.length_a   1.000
_cell.length_b   1.000
_cell.length_c   1.000
_cell.angle_alpha   90.00
_cell.angle_beta   90.00
_cell.angle_gamma   90.00
#
_symmetry.space_group_name_H-M   'P 1'
#
loop_
_entity.id
_entity.type
_entity.pdbx_description
1 polymer ?
#
loop_
_entity_poly.entity_id
_entity_poly.type
_entity_poly.pdbx_seq_one_letter_code
_entity_poly.pdbx_strand_id
1 'polypeptide(L)'
;MEENNRLLPPALRDVAKYTNQNVILFDKAYELPSQLYGTEPEKDWCYYFSQAELARQRKDWQAVVDIAEEAFALGDTPNDPVERFVYIEGYAHVGNWEKAVKLSRESYKVSKNYVAPLLCKLWSRIERETESSLEQSTTISQVRSEFECE
;
A
#
# COMPACT_ATOMS: atom_id res chain seq x y z
N MET A 1 0.93 11.86 -0.81
CA MET A 1 1.54 10.89 0.12
C MET A 1 3.05 10.93 -0.02
N GLU A 2 3.58 10.66 -1.22
CA GLU A 2 5.04 10.63 -1.47
C GLU A 2 5.80 11.94 -1.22
N GLU A 3 5.18 13.10 -1.41
CA GLU A 3 5.80 14.40 -1.07
C GLU A 3 6.24 14.50 0.41
N ASN A 4 5.60 13.73 1.29
CA ASN A 4 5.90 13.67 2.73
C ASN A 4 6.75 12.45 3.10
N ASN A 5 7.09 11.57 2.15
CA ASN A 5 7.83 10.35 2.39
C ASN A 5 9.33 10.64 2.55
N ARG A 6 9.75 10.88 3.80
CA ARG A 6 11.14 11.22 4.13
C ARG A 6 12.14 10.07 3.88
N LEU A 7 11.68 8.87 3.50
CA LEU A 7 12.54 7.80 3.00
C LEU A 7 13.05 8.09 1.58
N LEU A 8 12.38 9.00 0.85
CA LEU A 8 12.79 9.42 -0.49
C LEU A 8 13.79 10.59 -0.45
N PRO A 9 14.77 10.60 -1.38
CA PRO A 9 15.63 11.76 -1.65
C PRO A 9 14.82 13.06 -1.77
N PRO A 10 15.32 14.21 -1.24
CA PRO A 10 14.61 15.48 -1.30
C PRO A 10 14.13 15.88 -2.70
N ALA A 11 15.00 15.71 -3.71
CA ALA A 11 14.67 16.03 -5.10
C ALA A 11 13.47 15.23 -5.63
N LEU A 12 13.30 13.97 -5.21
CA LEU A 12 12.14 13.16 -5.59
C LEU A 12 10.86 13.62 -4.90
N ARG A 13 10.94 14.02 -3.62
CA ARG A 13 9.78 14.57 -2.89
C ARG A 13 9.28 15.87 -3.51
N ASP A 14 10.20 16.73 -3.95
CA ASP A 14 9.85 18.03 -4.54
C ASP A 14 9.04 17.89 -5.84
N VAL A 15 9.33 16.85 -6.62
CA VAL A 15 8.63 16.58 -7.89
C VAL A 15 7.44 15.63 -7.75
N ALA A 16 7.34 14.87 -6.65
CA ALA A 16 6.32 13.86 -6.47
C ALA A 16 4.89 14.39 -6.67
N LYS A 17 4.61 15.61 -6.21
CA LYS A 17 3.31 16.29 -6.34
C LYS A 17 2.88 16.59 -7.79
N TYR A 18 3.81 16.53 -8.75
CA TYR A 18 3.52 16.74 -10.17
C TYR A 18 3.29 15.43 -10.94
N THR A 19 3.39 14.29 -10.26
CA THR A 19 3.16 12.97 -10.89
C THR A 19 1.69 12.83 -11.28
N ASN A 20 1.43 12.35 -12.50
CA ASN A 20 0.09 12.07 -12.98
C ASN A 20 -0.11 10.56 -13.15
N GLN A 21 -0.76 9.90 -12.20
CA GLN A 21 -1.04 8.46 -12.27
C GLN A 21 -2.09 8.10 -13.32
N ASN A 22 -2.87 9.06 -13.84
CA ASN A 22 -3.90 8.79 -14.85
C ASN A 22 -3.32 8.44 -16.23
N VAL A 23 -1.99 8.50 -16.41
CA VAL A 23 -1.32 8.03 -17.63
C VAL A 23 -1.01 6.54 -17.62
N ILE A 24 -1.20 5.87 -16.48
CA ILE A 24 -1.01 4.43 -16.35
C ILE A 24 -2.17 3.72 -17.05
N LEU A 25 -1.88 3.00 -18.13
CA LEU A 25 -2.86 2.18 -18.82
C LEU A 25 -2.91 0.80 -18.16
N PHE A 26 -4.12 0.33 -17.90
CA PHE A 26 -4.39 -0.92 -17.20
C PHE A 26 -4.40 -2.15 -18.12
N ASP A 27 -4.66 -1.95 -19.40
CA ASP A 27 -4.75 -3.02 -20.38
C ASP A 27 -3.36 -3.39 -20.89
N LYS A 28 -3.00 -4.67 -20.75
CA LYS A 28 -1.78 -5.22 -21.34
C LYS A 28 -1.99 -5.35 -22.85
N ALA A 29 -1.54 -4.35 -23.60
CA ALA A 29 -1.65 -4.35 -25.06
C ALA A 29 -0.64 -5.29 -25.74
N TYR A 30 0.47 -5.63 -25.07
CA TYR A 30 1.57 -6.40 -25.65
C TYR A 30 2.28 -7.30 -24.63
N GLU A 31 2.81 -8.42 -25.10
CA GLU A 31 3.74 -9.26 -24.34
C GLU A 31 5.16 -9.03 -24.85
N LEU A 32 6.13 -8.97 -23.93
CA LEU A 32 7.54 -8.83 -24.30
C LEU A 32 8.01 -10.12 -25.00
N PRO A 33 8.65 -10.04 -26.18
CA PRO A 33 9.16 -11.21 -26.87
C PRO A 33 10.22 -11.93 -26.03
N SER A 34 9.94 -13.16 -25.58
CA SER A 34 10.85 -13.93 -24.73
C SER A 34 12.20 -14.24 -25.38
N GLN A 35 12.25 -14.23 -26.71
CA GLN A 35 13.50 -14.38 -27.48
C GLN A 35 14.48 -13.21 -27.26
N LEU A 36 13.98 -12.03 -26.89
CA LEU A 36 14.78 -10.83 -26.63
C LEU A 36 14.97 -10.57 -25.13
N TYR A 37 13.93 -10.83 -24.33
CA TYR A 37 13.88 -10.43 -22.91
C TYR A 37 14.02 -11.62 -21.94
N GLY A 38 14.05 -12.85 -22.43
CA GLY A 38 14.01 -14.05 -21.61
C GLY A 38 12.61 -14.43 -21.14
N THR A 39 12.52 -15.45 -20.29
CA THR A 39 11.28 -15.81 -19.59
C THR A 39 11.04 -14.87 -18.43
N GLU A 40 9.78 -14.71 -18.04
CA GLU A 40 9.44 -14.00 -16.81
C GLU A 40 10.15 -14.66 -15.62
N PRO A 41 10.80 -13.88 -14.74
CA PRO A 41 11.45 -14.41 -13.54
C PRO A 41 10.42 -14.97 -12.56
N GLU A 42 10.90 -15.72 -11.56
CA GLU A 42 10.04 -16.12 -10.45
C GLU A 42 9.46 -14.89 -9.74
N LYS A 43 8.17 -14.99 -9.37
CA LYS A 43 7.42 -13.90 -8.76
C LYS A 43 7.82 -13.77 -7.29
N ASP A 44 8.43 -12.65 -6.96
CA ASP A 44 8.85 -12.28 -5.60
C ASP A 44 7.91 -11.24 -4.98
N TRP A 45 8.26 -10.72 -3.80
CA TRP A 45 7.51 -9.65 -3.17
C TRP A 45 7.27 -8.44 -4.09
N CYS A 46 8.28 -8.02 -4.87
CA CYS A 46 8.18 -6.87 -5.76
C CYS A 46 7.10 -7.07 -6.83
N TYR A 47 7.00 -8.28 -7.38
CA TYR A 47 5.93 -8.64 -8.32
C TYR A 47 4.56 -8.40 -7.67
N TYR A 48 4.28 -9.02 -6.52
CA TYR A 48 2.95 -8.93 -5.91
C TYR A 48 2.64 -7.51 -5.40
N PHE A 49 3.61 -6.80 -4.85
CA PHE A 49 3.44 -5.39 -4.49
C PHE A 49 3.02 -4.55 -5.70
N SER A 50 3.67 -4.74 -6.86
CA SER A 50 3.32 -4.01 -8.08
C SER A 50 1.91 -4.33 -8.58
N GLN A 51 1.48 -5.60 -8.50
CA GLN A 51 0.14 -6.01 -8.87
C GLN A 51 -0.91 -5.45 -7.90
N ALA A 52 -0.61 -5.46 -6.60
CA ALA A 52 -1.49 -4.88 -5.59
C ALA A 52 -1.66 -3.37 -5.79
N GLU A 53 -0.58 -2.63 -6.08
CA GLU A 53 -0.67 -1.19 -6.35
C GLU A 53 -1.49 -0.91 -7.62
N LEU A 54 -1.38 -1.77 -8.64
CA LEU A 54 -2.19 -1.66 -9.85
C LEU A 54 -3.68 -1.90 -9.53
N ALA A 55 -4.01 -2.92 -8.74
CA ALA A 55 -5.37 -3.19 -8.28
C ALA A 55 -5.92 -2.05 -7.42
N ARG A 56 -5.10 -1.49 -6.52
CA ARG A 56 -5.44 -0.32 -5.69
C ARG A 56 -5.80 0.89 -6.54
N GLN A 57 -5.06 1.17 -7.61
CA GLN A 57 -5.37 2.27 -8.54
C GLN A 57 -6.71 2.06 -9.27
N ARG A 58 -7.11 0.81 -9.51
CA ARG A 58 -8.44 0.45 -10.04
C ARG A 58 -9.55 0.45 -8.98
N LYS A 59 -9.20 0.63 -7.70
CA LYS A 59 -10.09 0.44 -6.54
C LYS A 59 -10.67 -0.98 -6.46
N ASP A 60 -9.94 -1.96 -7.00
CA ASP A 60 -10.32 -3.37 -6.90
C ASP A 60 -9.76 -3.94 -5.59
N TRP A 61 -10.45 -3.61 -4.51
CA TRP A 61 -9.99 -3.91 -3.15
C TRP A 61 -9.94 -5.41 -2.86
N GLN A 62 -10.84 -6.20 -3.45
CA GLN A 62 -10.81 -7.65 -3.31
C GLN A 62 -9.56 -8.22 -3.99
N ALA A 63 -9.23 -7.76 -5.20
CA ALA A 63 -7.99 -8.19 -5.86
C ALA A 63 -6.73 -7.80 -5.05
N VAL A 64 -6.70 -6.63 -4.40
CA VAL A 64 -5.59 -6.26 -3.50
C VAL A 64 -5.42 -7.28 -2.38
N VAL A 65 -6.52 -7.75 -1.78
CA VAL A 65 -6.51 -8.73 -0.69
C VAL A 65 -6.09 -10.11 -1.18
N ASP A 66 -6.60 -10.56 -2.33
CA ASP A 66 -6.23 -11.85 -2.91
C ASP A 66 -4.72 -11.90 -3.21
N ILE A 67 -4.18 -10.82 -3.79
CA ILE A 67 -2.74 -10.65 -4.02
C ILE A 67 -1.95 -10.62 -2.70
N ALA A 68 -2.51 -10.03 -1.65
CA ALA A 68 -1.88 -10.01 -0.33
C ALA A 68 -1.67 -11.43 0.23
N GLU A 69 -2.68 -12.30 0.11
CA GLU A 69 -2.57 -13.68 0.60
C GLU A 69 -1.47 -14.45 -0.16
N GLU A 70 -1.33 -14.24 -1.47
CA GLU A 70 -0.22 -14.80 -2.26
C GLU A 70 1.14 -14.23 -1.82
N ALA A 71 1.24 -12.91 -1.68
CA ALA A 71 2.49 -12.24 -1.30
C ALA A 71 3.00 -12.69 0.09
N PHE A 72 2.11 -12.74 1.08
CA PHE A 72 2.49 -13.12 2.45
C PHE A 72 2.77 -14.62 2.60
N ALA A 73 2.31 -15.46 1.67
CA ALA A 73 2.61 -16.90 1.67
C ALA A 73 4.05 -17.22 1.22
N LEU A 74 4.74 -16.29 0.53
CA LEU A 74 6.12 -16.49 0.05
C LEU A 74 7.15 -16.59 1.17
N GLY A 75 6.82 -16.13 2.38
CA GLY A 75 7.81 -15.93 3.46
C GLY A 75 8.83 -14.82 3.18
N ASP A 76 8.63 -14.07 2.09
CA ASP A 76 9.41 -12.89 1.72
C ASP A 76 8.90 -11.66 2.48
N THR A 77 9.69 -10.58 2.49
CA THR A 77 9.37 -9.36 3.25
C THR A 77 9.61 -8.09 2.44
N PRO A 78 8.86 -7.01 2.72
CA PRO A 78 9.05 -5.75 2.02
C PRO A 78 10.43 -5.15 2.25
N ASN A 79 10.95 -4.51 1.19
CA ASN A 79 12.20 -3.75 1.23
C ASN A 79 12.00 -2.40 1.91
N ASP A 80 10.80 -1.83 1.80
CA ASP A 80 10.40 -0.58 2.46
C ASP A 80 9.13 -0.80 3.31
N PRO A 81 9.06 -0.34 4.58
CA PRO A 81 7.86 -0.46 5.38
C PRO A 81 6.59 0.13 4.74
N VAL A 82 6.69 1.08 3.81
CA VAL A 82 5.53 1.64 3.10
C VAL A 82 4.95 0.67 2.06
N GLU A 83 5.67 -0.36 1.63
CA GLU A 83 5.14 -1.36 0.69
C GLU A 83 3.99 -2.18 1.30
N ARG A 84 3.86 -2.21 2.63
CA ARG A 84 2.66 -2.80 3.28
C ARG A 84 1.41 -1.93 3.14
N PHE A 85 1.52 -0.66 2.75
CA PHE A 85 0.41 0.29 2.80
C PHE A 85 -0.70 -0.07 1.83
N VAL A 86 -0.35 -0.60 0.66
CA VAL A 86 -1.33 -1.10 -0.31
C VAL A 86 -2.23 -2.16 0.29
N TYR A 87 -1.65 -3.08 1.07
CA TYR A 87 -2.38 -4.16 1.72
C TYR A 87 -3.15 -3.68 2.95
N ILE A 88 -2.59 -2.76 3.74
CA ILE A 88 -3.31 -2.11 4.86
C ILE A 88 -4.61 -1.49 4.34
N GLU A 89 -4.53 -0.77 3.23
CA GLU A 89 -5.68 -0.14 2.60
C GLU A 89 -6.67 -1.17 2.06
N GLY A 90 -6.19 -2.17 1.31
CA GLY A 90 -7.05 -3.24 0.78
C GLY A 90 -7.84 -3.96 1.88
N TYR A 91 -7.17 -4.37 2.97
CA TYR A 91 -7.84 -5.01 4.10
C TYR A 91 -8.88 -4.11 4.76
N ALA A 92 -8.60 -2.81 4.93
CA ALA A 92 -9.57 -1.88 5.50
C ALA A 92 -10.81 -1.71 4.61
N HIS A 93 -10.63 -1.66 3.28
CA HIS A 93 -11.74 -1.53 2.32
C HIS A 93 -12.67 -2.73 2.28
N VAL A 94 -12.16 -3.94 2.55
CA VAL A 94 -12.99 -5.15 2.67
C VAL A 94 -13.48 -5.41 4.10
N GLY A 95 -13.27 -4.46 5.02
CA GLY A 95 -13.71 -4.56 6.42
C GLY A 95 -12.85 -5.47 7.30
N ASN A 96 -11.67 -5.90 6.83
CA ASN A 96 -10.72 -6.65 7.64
C ASN A 96 -9.83 -5.70 8.46
N TRP A 97 -10.44 -5.02 9.41
CA TRP A 97 -9.79 -4.01 10.26
C TRP A 97 -8.64 -4.59 11.08
N GLU A 98 -8.78 -5.83 11.56
CA GLU A 98 -7.75 -6.52 12.35
C GLU A 98 -6.43 -6.65 11.56
N LYS A 99 -6.49 -7.16 10.32
CA LYS A 99 -5.29 -7.28 9.48
C LYS A 99 -4.72 -5.91 9.11
N ALA A 100 -5.57 -4.92 8.80
CA ALA A 100 -5.13 -3.56 8.49
C ALA A 100 -4.34 -2.93 9.65
N VAL A 101 -4.83 -3.07 10.90
CA VAL A 101 -4.15 -2.59 12.10
C VAL A 101 -2.87 -3.37 12.36
N LYS A 102 -2.89 -4.70 12.22
CA LYS A 102 -1.70 -5.54 12.41
C LYS A 102 -0.56 -5.10 11.48
N LEU A 103 -0.83 -4.97 10.18
CA LEU A 103 0.18 -4.54 9.21
C LEU A 103 0.66 -3.11 9.45
N SER A 104 -0.25 -2.22 9.89
CA SER A 104 0.14 -0.85 10.27
C SER A 104 1.14 -0.84 11.42
N ARG A 105 0.92 -1.67 12.45
CA ARG A 105 1.85 -1.84 13.58
C ARG A 105 3.19 -2.40 13.13
N GLU A 106 3.20 -3.35 12.21
CA GLU A 106 4.44 -3.90 11.65
C GLU A 106 5.24 -2.84 10.92
N SER A 107 4.61 -2.05 10.03
CA SER A 107 5.28 -0.93 9.36
C SER A 107 5.77 0.14 10.34
N TYR A 108 4.95 0.50 11.34
CA TYR A 108 5.30 1.51 12.34
C TYR A 108 6.57 1.13 13.13
N LYS A 109 6.74 -0.16 13.46
CA LYS A 109 7.90 -0.65 14.21
C LYS A 109 9.24 -0.50 13.47
N VAL A 110 9.24 -0.50 12.14
CA VAL A 110 10.48 -0.42 11.34
C VAL A 110 11.13 0.96 11.46
N SER A 111 10.34 2.04 11.34
CA SER A 111 10.88 3.40 11.39
C SER A 111 9.81 4.41 11.83
N LYS A 112 9.48 4.42 13.13
CA LYS A 112 8.38 5.20 13.73
C LYS A 112 8.33 6.65 13.23
N ASN A 113 9.43 7.39 13.35
CA ASN A 113 9.48 8.81 13.00
C ASN A 113 9.23 9.10 11.51
N TYR A 114 9.52 8.14 10.63
CA TYR A 114 9.37 8.29 9.18
C TYR A 114 8.02 7.74 8.69
N VAL A 115 7.57 6.64 9.29
CA VAL A 115 6.38 5.90 8.87
C VAL A 115 5.11 6.45 9.52
N ALA A 116 5.15 6.93 10.77
CA ALA A 116 3.96 7.42 11.47
C ALA A 116 3.19 8.52 10.71
N PRO A 117 3.85 9.58 10.20
CA PRO A 117 3.13 10.62 9.45
C PRO A 117 2.47 10.06 8.18
N LEU A 118 3.08 9.07 7.53
CA LEU A 118 2.55 8.42 6.33
C LEU A 118 1.36 7.52 6.68
N LEU A 119 1.44 6.74 7.76
CA LEU A 119 0.32 5.95 8.28
C LEU A 119 -0.87 6.84 8.64
N CYS A 120 -0.64 7.98 9.28
CA CYS A 120 -1.72 8.92 9.60
C CYS A 120 -2.43 9.45 8.34
N LYS A 121 -1.67 9.73 7.27
CA LYS A 121 -2.26 10.13 5.98
C LYS A 121 -3.01 8.98 5.31
N LEU A 122 -2.49 7.75 5.40
CA LEU A 122 -3.16 6.55 4.89
C LEU A 122 -4.49 6.33 5.62
N TRP A 123 -4.49 6.30 6.95
CA TRP A 123 -5.69 6.05 7.75
C TRP A 123 -6.73 7.17 7.64
N SER A 124 -6.29 8.42 7.46
CA SER A 124 -7.21 9.51 7.10
C SER A 124 -7.86 9.31 5.73
N ARG A 125 -7.19 8.65 4.77
CA ARG A 125 -7.80 8.29 3.48
C ARG A 125 -8.77 7.12 3.63
N ILE A 126 -8.37 6.08 4.36
CA ILE A 126 -9.23 4.93 4.68
C ILE A 126 -10.54 5.41 5.32
N GLU A 127 -10.50 6.29 6.33
CA GLU A 127 -11.70 6.84 6.96
C GLU A 127 -12.66 7.51 5.96
N ARG A 128 -12.12 8.23 4.95
CA ARG A 128 -12.94 8.92 3.94
C ARG A 128 -13.52 7.99 2.88
N GLU A 129 -12.86 6.85 2.61
CA GLU A 129 -13.16 6.02 1.45
C GLU A 129 -13.84 4.68 1.80
N THR A 130 -13.93 4.34 3.08
CA THR A 130 -14.59 3.11 3.57
C THR A 130 -15.96 3.41 4.17
N GLU A 131 -16.82 2.38 4.23
CA GLU A 131 -18.17 2.52 4.78
C GLU A 131 -18.14 2.87 6.28
N SER A 132 -18.96 3.84 6.68
CA SER A 132 -19.00 4.28 8.06
C SER A 132 -19.72 3.26 8.94
N SER A 133 -19.01 2.78 9.96
CA SER A 133 -19.52 1.79 10.91
C SER A 133 -18.94 2.04 12.30
N LEU A 134 -19.54 1.44 13.32
CA LEU A 134 -19.00 1.50 14.68
C LEU A 134 -17.57 0.94 14.73
N GLU A 135 -17.33 -0.15 14.01
CA GLU A 135 -16.02 -0.79 13.93
C GLU A 135 -14.98 0.09 13.24
N GLN A 136 -15.33 0.72 12.12
CA GLN A 136 -14.48 1.71 11.45
C GLN A 136 -14.11 2.84 12.43
N SER A 137 -15.11 3.53 12.99
CA SER A 137 -14.86 4.69 13.86
C SER A 137 -13.98 4.34 15.07
N THR A 138 -14.22 3.18 15.69
CA THR A 138 -13.42 2.67 16.81
C THR A 138 -11.98 2.39 16.39
N THR A 139 -11.80 1.73 15.26
CA THR A 139 -10.47 1.41 14.70
C THR A 139 -9.70 2.67 14.32
N ILE A 140 -10.35 3.64 13.69
CA ILE A 140 -9.73 4.93 13.35
C ILE A 140 -9.28 5.68 14.61
N SER A 141 -10.11 5.75 15.65
CA SER A 141 -9.73 6.37 16.93
C SER A 141 -8.55 5.65 17.59
N GLN A 142 -8.55 4.31 17.60
CA GLN A 142 -7.45 3.52 18.12
C GLN A 142 -6.14 3.83 17.39
N VAL A 143 -6.16 3.75 16.06
CA VAL A 143 -4.99 3.96 15.21
C VAL A 143 -4.44 5.38 15.34
N ARG A 144 -5.31 6.39 15.36
CA ARG A 144 -4.89 7.80 15.56
C ARG A 144 -4.16 7.99 16.87
N SER A 145 -4.67 7.39 17.95
CA SER A 145 -4.01 7.44 19.25
C SER A 145 -2.69 6.66 19.26
N GLU A 146 -2.63 5.49 18.63
CA GLU A 146 -1.45 4.61 18.66
C GLU A 146 -0.28 5.18 17.85
N PHE A 147 -0.55 5.85 16.73
CA PHE A 147 0.48 6.43 15.87
C PHE A 147 0.67 7.93 16.07
N GLU A 148 0.05 8.52 17.10
CA GLU A 148 0.16 9.94 17.45
C GLU A 148 -0.21 10.87 16.29
N CYS A 149 -1.32 10.55 15.61
CA CYS A 149 -1.80 11.37 14.50
C CYS A 149 -2.35 12.71 14.99
N GLU A 150 -1.82 13.81 14.46
CA GLU A 150 -2.30 15.19 14.67
C GLU A 150 -3.69 15.44 14.08
#